data_AF-A0A258G2A2-F1
#
_entry.id   AF-A0A258G2A2-F1
#
_cell.length_a   1.000
_cell.length_b   1.000
_cell.length_c   1.000
_cell.angle_alpha   90.00
_cell.angle_beta   90.00
_cell.angle_gamma   90.00
#
_symmetry.space_group_name_H-M   'P 1'
#
loop_
_entity.id
_entity.type
_entity.pdbx_description
1 polymer ?
#
loop_
_entity_poly.entity_id
_entity_poly.type
_entity_poly.pdbx_seq_one_letter_code
_entity_poly.pdbx_strand_id
1 'polypeptide(L)'
;MPGSGQRRSTEPVDWVFPIIGILMAVGIAWGTGLLQGGENALRYAAPHQHAQTAKQTALSECAGRKGNALVECVEEQIQTAEETARDEQDLTAQQQAAWGSMFSATWGGIALCVTVVGTILLYQQIVLTRKAVQETTNATKAMEKQNDIAERAQRPWLSVKLIKLGPIDREPSGKFSLTYQLSIENTGIFPAISIIDHAAIVSEHFGTKDREYFIKHAMAIHAAYGLALAPGETFKTGITKLYIDTGMILASGLCADGSMPMLMIGVVYQTQTSTIPLCTALNIHPGSVFSAVGPRLRPVAKMILRKIMT
;
A
#
# COMPACT_ATOMS: atom_id res chain seq x y z
N MET A 1 -9.27 -12.51 -14.85
CA MET A 1 -9.75 -11.49 -15.80
C MET A 1 -8.54 -10.67 -16.25
N PRO A 2 -8.18 -10.67 -17.54
CA PRO A 2 -7.06 -9.86 -18.01
C PRO A 2 -7.50 -8.40 -18.07
N GLY A 3 -6.93 -7.58 -17.18
CA GLY A 3 -7.10 -6.13 -17.22
C GLY A 3 -6.52 -5.61 -18.52
N SER A 4 -7.38 -5.06 -19.37
CA SER A 4 -6.99 -4.37 -20.59
C SER A 4 -6.02 -3.26 -20.22
N GLY A 5 -4.74 -3.49 -20.48
CA GLY A 5 -3.68 -2.50 -20.38
C GLY A 5 -3.95 -1.39 -21.40
N GLN A 6 -4.79 -0.44 -21.01
CA GLN A 6 -5.01 0.79 -21.73
C GLN A 6 -3.67 1.54 -21.65
N ARG A 7 -2.81 1.32 -22.65
CA ARG A 7 -1.68 2.20 -22.94
C ARG A 7 -2.27 3.59 -23.07
N ARG A 8 -2.17 4.40 -22.01
CA ARG A 8 -2.33 5.85 -22.13
C ARG A 8 -1.27 6.27 -23.12
N SER A 9 -1.70 6.51 -24.36
CA SER A 9 -0.91 7.25 -25.32
C SER A 9 -0.58 8.57 -24.62
N THR A 10 0.68 8.76 -24.25
CA THR A 10 1.19 10.06 -23.82
C THR A 10 0.78 11.03 -24.92
N GLU A 11 -0.15 11.93 -24.59
CA GLU A 11 -0.67 12.87 -25.57
C GLU A 11 0.52 13.66 -26.14
N PRO A 12 0.56 13.92 -27.46
CA PRO A 12 1.69 14.58 -28.12
C PRO A 12 1.99 15.99 -27.58
N VAL A 13 1.13 16.52 -26.70
CA VAL A 13 1.21 17.84 -26.08
C VAL A 13 2.39 17.97 -25.09
N ASP A 14 2.82 16.88 -24.44
CA ASP A 14 3.89 16.95 -23.42
C ASP A 14 5.26 17.37 -23.98
N TRP A 15 5.53 17.09 -25.27
CA TRP A 15 6.80 17.45 -25.91
C TRP A 15 6.80 18.84 -26.54
N VAL A 16 5.63 19.45 -26.74
CA VAL A 16 5.49 20.75 -27.41
C VAL A 16 6.00 21.89 -26.52
N PHE A 17 5.72 21.83 -25.22
CA PHE A 17 6.14 22.86 -24.27
C PHE A 17 7.67 23.04 -24.14
N PRO A 18 8.49 21.99 -23.97
CA PRO A 18 9.95 22.18 -23.90
C PRO A 18 10.54 22.71 -25.21
N ILE A 19 10.00 22.30 -26.36
CA ILE A 19 10.47 22.80 -27.68
C ILE A 19 10.17 24.29 -27.83
N ILE A 20 8.96 24.73 -27.47
CA ILE A 20 8.61 26.16 -27.49
C ILE A 20 9.52 26.95 -26.54
N GLY A 21 9.78 26.42 -25.34
CA GLY A 21 10.68 27.06 -24.38
C GLY A 21 12.11 27.24 -24.92
N ILE A 22 12.67 26.22 -25.57
CA ILE A 22 14.01 26.28 -26.19
C ILE A 22 14.02 27.28 -27.34
N LEU A 23 13.02 27.25 -28.23
CA LEU A 23 12.93 28.18 -29.35
C LEU A 23 12.80 29.63 -28.89
N MET A 24 12.03 29.88 -27.83
CA MET A 24 11.90 31.20 -27.24
C MET A 24 13.24 31.68 -26.66
N ALA A 25 13.95 30.83 -25.91
CA ALA A 25 15.27 31.16 -25.36
C ALA A 25 16.31 31.47 -26.45
N VAL A 26 16.35 30.69 -27.54
CA VAL A 26 17.23 30.94 -28.69
C VAL A 26 16.86 32.24 -29.38
N GLY A 27 15.57 32.52 -29.58
CA GLY A 27 15.09 33.76 -30.18
C GLY A 27 15.49 34.99 -29.37
N ILE A 28 15.41 34.91 -28.04
CA ILE A 28 15.83 35.99 -27.13
C ILE A 28 17.35 36.20 -27.22
N ALA A 29 18.14 35.13 -27.12
CA ALA A 29 19.60 35.21 -27.17
C ALA A 29 20.11 35.78 -28.51
N TRP A 30 19.45 35.40 -29.62
CA TRP A 30 19.76 35.97 -30.93
C TRP A 30 19.36 37.45 -30.98
N GLY A 31 18.15 37.79 -30.55
CA GLY A 31 17.64 39.16 -30.57
C GLY A 31 18.51 40.14 -29.77
N THR A 32 18.96 39.74 -28.58
CA THR A 32 19.87 40.55 -27.77
C THR A 32 21.25 40.70 -28.41
N GLY A 33 21.78 39.63 -29.02
CA GLY A 33 23.06 39.66 -29.73
C GLY A 33 23.08 40.60 -30.95
N LEU A 34 21.99 40.62 -31.73
CA LEU A 34 21.86 41.53 -32.88
C LEU A 34 21.78 42.99 -32.45
N LEU A 35 21.03 43.30 -31.38
CA LEU A 35 20.92 44.66 -30.86
C LEU A 35 22.26 45.17 -30.32
N GLN A 36 23.00 44.35 -29.55
CA GLN A 36 24.32 44.73 -29.04
C GLN A 36 25.37 44.90 -30.16
N GLY A 37 25.28 44.10 -31.23
CA GLY A 37 26.22 44.19 -32.36
C GLY A 37 26.16 45.53 -33.09
N GLY A 38 24.95 46.06 -33.31
CA GLY A 38 24.74 47.34 -34.02
C GLY A 38 25.26 48.55 -33.22
N GLU A 39 25.00 48.58 -31.91
CA GLU A 39 25.48 49.67 -31.05
C GLU A 39 27.00 49.69 -30.93
N ASN A 40 27.64 48.52 -30.86
CA ASN A 40 29.10 48.43 -30.82
C ASN A 40 29.73 48.97 -32.11
N ALA A 41 29.16 48.66 -33.29
CA ALA A 41 29.66 49.18 -34.56
C ALA A 41 29.58 50.72 -34.64
N LEU A 42 28.48 51.32 -34.16
CA LEU A 42 28.31 52.78 -34.12
C LEU A 42 29.29 53.44 -33.13
N ARG A 43 29.56 52.80 -32.00
CA ARG A 43 30.52 53.28 -30.99
C ARG A 43 31.96 53.38 -31.52
N TYR A 44 32.36 52.50 -32.43
CA TYR A 44 33.69 52.60 -33.04
C TYR A 44 33.77 53.68 -34.14
N ALA A 45 32.65 54.01 -34.79
CA ALA A 45 32.65 54.98 -35.90
C ALA A 45 32.52 56.45 -35.44
N ALA A 46 31.71 56.72 -34.41
CA ALA A 46 31.47 58.08 -33.90
C ALA A 46 32.74 58.87 -33.48
N PRO A 47 33.68 58.32 -32.68
CA PRO A 47 34.83 59.09 -32.20
C PRO A 47 35.75 59.56 -33.33
N HIS A 48 35.83 58.79 -34.43
CA HIS A 48 36.63 59.18 -35.59
C HIS A 48 36.03 60.38 -36.33
N GLN A 49 34.70 60.49 -36.43
CA GLN A 49 34.05 61.63 -37.06
C GLN A 49 34.16 62.88 -36.18
N HIS A 50 33.88 62.77 -34.88
CA HIS A 50 33.99 63.89 -33.94
C HIS A 50 35.41 64.47 -33.87
N ALA A 51 36.44 63.60 -33.87
CA ALA A 51 37.83 64.02 -33.89
C ALA A 51 38.20 64.79 -35.18
N GLN A 52 37.56 64.49 -36.32
CA GLN A 52 37.81 65.20 -37.57
C GLN A 52 37.11 66.56 -37.61
N THR A 53 35.84 66.64 -37.18
CA THR A 53 35.11 67.92 -37.09
C THR A 53 35.72 68.86 -36.07
N ALA A 54 36.19 68.37 -34.92
CA ALA A 54 36.87 69.18 -33.92
C ALA A 54 38.15 69.82 -34.49
N LYS A 55 38.95 69.06 -35.24
CA LYS A 55 40.15 69.59 -35.92
C LYS A 55 39.82 70.68 -36.93
N GLN A 56 38.78 70.50 -37.75
CA GLN A 56 38.40 71.51 -38.74
C GLN A 56 37.88 72.79 -38.09
N THR A 57 37.08 72.65 -37.03
CA THR A 57 36.52 73.79 -36.29
C THR A 57 37.62 74.59 -35.61
N ALA A 58 38.54 73.92 -34.91
CA ALA A 58 39.70 74.55 -34.28
C ALA A 58 40.59 75.28 -35.30
N LEU A 59 40.81 74.68 -36.48
CA LEU A 59 41.57 75.34 -37.56
C LEU A 59 40.85 76.59 -38.09
N SER A 60 39.52 76.58 -38.20
CA SER A 60 38.75 77.73 -38.70
C SER A 60 38.63 78.86 -37.68
N GLU A 61 38.42 78.56 -36.40
CA GLU A 61 38.23 79.59 -35.37
C GLU A 61 39.56 80.22 -34.94
N CYS A 62 40.64 79.45 -34.95
CA CYS A 62 41.98 79.96 -34.61
C CYS A 62 42.72 80.57 -35.83
N ALA A 63 42.18 80.45 -37.05
CA ALA A 63 42.78 81.02 -38.26
C ALA A 63 42.86 82.56 -38.17
N GLY A 64 44.08 83.08 -37.98
CA GLY A 64 44.36 84.52 -37.91
C GLY A 64 45.13 84.96 -36.66
N ARG A 65 45.24 84.11 -35.63
CA ARG A 65 46.11 84.37 -34.47
C ARG A 65 47.58 84.03 -34.81
N LYS A 66 48.53 84.82 -34.31
CA LYS A 66 49.97 84.64 -34.56
C LYS A 66 50.72 84.22 -33.29
N GLY A 67 51.70 83.33 -33.46
CA GLY A 67 52.62 82.92 -32.39
C GLY A 67 51.94 82.15 -31.26
N ASN A 68 52.28 82.45 -30.02
CA ASN A 68 51.81 81.73 -28.83
C ASN A 68 50.27 81.74 -28.68
N ALA A 69 49.59 82.80 -29.13
CA ALA A 69 48.13 82.91 -29.05
C ALA A 69 47.39 81.91 -29.96
N LEU A 70 48.06 81.32 -30.97
CA LEU A 70 47.52 80.24 -31.78
C LEU A 70 47.54 78.92 -31.01
N VAL A 71 48.65 78.64 -30.31
CA VAL A 71 48.83 77.41 -29.54
C VAL A 71 47.83 77.34 -28.39
N GLU A 72 47.68 78.45 -27.66
CA GLU A 72 46.72 78.56 -26.56
C GLU A 72 45.27 78.39 -27.04
N CYS A 73 44.91 78.97 -28.20
CA CYS A 73 43.59 78.77 -28.82
C CYS A 73 43.31 77.31 -29.18
N VAL A 74 44.31 76.61 -29.75
CA VAL A 74 44.17 75.19 -30.11
C VAL A 74 44.09 74.31 -28.88
N GLU A 75 44.89 74.58 -27.85
CA GLU A 75 44.89 73.81 -26.60
C GLU A 75 43.55 73.96 -25.85
N GLU A 76 43.03 75.19 -25.73
CA GLU A 76 41.73 75.47 -25.11
C GLU A 76 40.58 74.77 -25.85
N GLN A 77 40.60 74.78 -27.19
CA GLN A 77 39.60 74.08 -28.01
C GLN A 77 39.69 72.56 -27.87
N ILE A 78 40.91 71.99 -27.82
CA ILE A 78 41.11 70.55 -27.59
C ILE A 78 40.59 70.16 -26.21
N GLN A 79 40.90 70.95 -25.18
CA GLN A 79 40.46 70.69 -23.82
C GLN A 79 38.94 70.78 -23.69
N THR A 80 38.32 71.80 -24.28
CA THR A 80 36.85 71.98 -24.27
C THR A 80 36.17 70.84 -25.03
N ALA A 81 36.73 70.39 -26.16
CA ALA A 81 36.21 69.25 -26.90
C ALA A 81 36.35 67.93 -26.12
N GLU A 82 37.44 67.73 -25.37
CA GLU A 82 37.62 66.54 -24.53
C GLU A 82 36.66 66.54 -23.33
N GLU A 83 36.44 67.69 -22.70
CA GLU A 83 35.45 67.84 -21.61
C GLU A 83 34.03 67.57 -22.10
N THR A 84 33.63 68.13 -23.24
CA THR A 84 32.32 67.88 -23.85
C THR A 84 32.15 66.39 -24.23
N ALA A 85 33.19 65.77 -24.78
CA ALA A 85 33.16 64.34 -25.11
C ALA A 85 33.04 63.45 -23.87
N ARG A 86 33.65 63.83 -22.74
CA ARG A 86 33.50 63.12 -21.46
C ARG A 86 32.09 63.24 -20.90
N ASP A 87 31.51 64.44 -20.93
CA ASP A 87 30.15 64.66 -20.42
C ASP A 87 29.10 63.91 -21.24
N GLU A 88 29.24 63.85 -22.57
CA GLU A 88 28.38 63.04 -23.43
C GLU A 88 28.57 61.53 -23.21
N GLN A 89 29.81 61.08 -22.97
CA GLN A 89 30.08 59.68 -22.64
C GLN A 89 29.45 59.27 -21.32
N ASP A 90 29.48 60.14 -20.30
CA ASP A 90 28.90 59.82 -19.00
C ASP A 90 27.36 59.76 -19.07
N LEU A 91 26.72 60.70 -19.76
CA LEU A 91 25.27 60.70 -19.98
C LEU A 91 24.81 59.46 -20.75
N THR A 92 25.54 59.06 -21.79
CA THR A 92 25.20 57.84 -22.56
C THR A 92 25.44 56.56 -21.76
N ALA A 93 26.46 56.52 -20.91
CA ALA A 93 26.69 55.40 -20.00
C ALA A 93 25.56 55.27 -18.97
N GLN A 94 25.12 56.38 -18.37
CA GLN A 94 24.00 56.38 -17.42
C GLN A 94 22.68 55.95 -18.07
N GLN A 95 22.39 56.41 -19.29
CA GLN A 95 21.19 55.98 -20.02
C GLN A 95 21.23 54.49 -20.34
N GLN A 96 22.37 53.95 -20.78
CA GLN A 96 22.48 52.52 -21.03
C GLN A 96 22.33 51.68 -19.76
N ALA A 97 22.88 52.14 -18.63
CA ALA A 97 22.68 51.47 -17.36
C ALA A 97 21.19 51.44 -16.96
N ALA A 98 20.47 52.56 -17.17
CA ALA A 98 19.04 52.65 -16.91
C ALA A 98 18.23 51.68 -17.79
N TRP A 99 18.49 51.65 -19.10
CA TRP A 99 17.84 50.71 -20.01
C TRP A 99 18.15 49.24 -19.69
N GLY A 100 19.41 48.93 -19.37
CA GLY A 100 19.82 47.59 -18.93
C GLY A 100 19.10 47.15 -17.65
N SER A 101 18.87 48.07 -16.71
CA SER A 101 18.12 47.80 -15.49
C SER A 101 16.63 47.51 -15.77
N MET A 102 16.00 48.23 -16.71
CA MET A 102 14.61 47.97 -17.10
C MET A 102 14.44 46.61 -17.79
N PHE A 103 15.34 46.26 -18.71
CA PHE A 103 15.28 44.95 -19.37
C PHE A 103 15.53 43.80 -18.40
N SER A 104 16.52 43.93 -17.51
CA SER A 104 16.79 42.89 -16.52
C SER A 104 15.65 42.72 -15.51
N ALA A 105 15.00 43.81 -15.08
CA ALA A 105 13.79 43.75 -14.25
C ALA A 105 12.63 43.04 -14.97
N THR A 106 12.42 43.34 -16.26
CA THR A 106 11.37 42.71 -17.07
C THR A 106 11.62 41.20 -17.22
N TRP A 107 12.86 40.81 -17.52
CA TRP A 107 13.25 39.39 -17.61
C TRP A 107 13.14 38.67 -16.27
N GLY A 108 13.54 39.32 -15.18
CA GLY A 108 13.37 38.80 -13.83
C GLY A 108 11.90 38.54 -13.49
N GLY A 109 11.01 39.45 -13.88
CA GLY A 109 9.57 39.28 -13.73
C GLY A 109 9.02 38.07 -14.50
N ILE A 110 9.42 37.90 -15.77
CA ILE A 110 9.01 36.75 -16.58
C ILE A 110 9.52 35.43 -15.97
N ALA A 111 10.79 35.38 -15.55
CA ALA A 111 11.37 34.20 -14.92
C ALA A 111 10.63 33.82 -13.63
N LEU A 112 10.24 34.81 -12.82
CA LEU A 112 9.43 34.60 -11.63
C LEU A 112 8.06 34.00 -11.98
N CYS A 113 7.36 34.54 -12.98
CA CYS A 113 6.09 34.00 -13.46
C CYS A 113 6.21 32.54 -13.93
N VAL A 114 7.24 32.21 -14.71
CA VAL A 114 7.50 30.83 -15.17
C VAL A 114 7.75 29.90 -13.98
N THR A 115 8.51 30.36 -12.97
CA THR A 115 8.79 29.59 -11.76
C THR A 115 7.52 29.32 -10.95
N VAL A 116 6.65 30.32 -10.81
CA VAL A 116 5.35 30.16 -10.12
C VAL A 116 4.46 29.15 -10.87
N VAL A 117 4.34 29.28 -12.19
CA VAL A 117 3.54 28.34 -13.00
C VAL A 117 4.10 26.91 -12.91
N GLY A 118 5.41 26.75 -13.02
CA GLY A 118 6.08 25.46 -12.88
C GLY A 118 5.83 24.82 -11.50
N THR A 119 5.85 25.63 -10.43
CA THR A 119 5.57 25.16 -9.07
C THR A 119 4.12 24.69 -8.91
N ILE A 120 3.16 25.39 -9.52
CA ILE A 120 1.74 25.00 -9.50
C ILE A 120 1.53 23.67 -10.24
N LEU A 121 2.16 23.49 -11.41
CA LEU A 121 2.05 22.25 -12.18
C LEU A 121 2.66 21.05 -11.42
N LEU A 122 3.82 21.24 -10.79
CA LEU A 122 4.43 20.22 -9.94
C LEU A 122 3.53 19.86 -8.76
N TYR A 123 2.89 20.85 -8.12
CA TYR A 123 1.95 20.61 -7.04
C TYR A 123 0.77 19.75 -7.51
N GLN A 124 0.19 20.04 -8.68
CA GLN A 124 -0.90 19.24 -9.25
C GLN A 124 -0.47 17.80 -9.53
N GLN A 125 0.74 17.59 -10.06
CA GLN A 125 1.27 16.24 -10.28
C GLN A 125 1.42 15.44 -8.96
N ILE A 126 1.88 16.08 -7.88
CA ILE A 126 2.01 15.43 -6.57
C ILE A 126 0.63 15.04 -6.01
N VAL A 127 -0.39 15.90 -6.18
CA VAL A 127 -1.75 15.59 -5.71
C VAL A 127 -2.35 14.41 -6.49
N LEU A 128 -2.18 14.39 -7.82
CA LEU A 128 -2.70 13.30 -8.66
C LEU A 128 -2.01 11.96 -8.36
N THR A 129 -0.68 11.96 -8.17
CA THR A 129 0.07 10.74 -7.83
C THR A 129 -0.30 10.20 -6.46
N ARG A 130 -0.49 11.06 -5.46
CA ARG A 130 -0.98 10.64 -4.14
C ARG A 130 -2.36 9.97 -4.22
N LYS A 131 -3.28 10.54 -5.00
CA LYS A 131 -4.60 9.96 -5.21
C LYS A 131 -4.53 8.58 -5.87
N ALA A 132 -3.70 8.43 -6.90
CA ALA A 132 -3.49 7.15 -7.57
C ALA A 132 -2.93 6.06 -6.63
N VAL A 133 -1.98 6.41 -5.75
CA VAL A 133 -1.42 5.47 -4.75
C VAL A 133 -2.46 5.05 -3.71
N GLN A 134 -3.36 5.95 -3.33
CA GLN A 134 -4.44 5.62 -2.42
C GLN A 134 -5.45 4.64 -3.06
N GLU A 135 -5.77 4.85 -4.35
CA GLU A 135 -6.64 3.95 -5.11
C GLU A 135 -6.03 2.54 -5.27
N THR A 136 -4.72 2.45 -5.57
CA THR A 136 -4.04 1.13 -5.66
C THR A 136 -4.01 0.41 -4.31
N THR A 137 -3.79 1.13 -3.21
CA THR A 137 -3.81 0.55 -1.86
C THR A 137 -5.18 -0.04 -1.53
N ASN A 138 -6.27 0.67 -1.88
CA ASN A 138 -7.62 0.17 -1.67
C ASN A 138 -7.93 -1.04 -2.56
N ALA A 139 -7.44 -1.04 -3.81
CA ALA A 139 -7.57 -2.18 -4.71
C ALA A 139 -6.84 -3.43 -4.16
N THR A 140 -5.62 -3.28 -3.64
CA THR A 140 -4.87 -4.39 -3.03
C THR A 140 -5.59 -4.96 -1.82
N LYS A 141 -6.15 -4.11 -0.94
CA LYS A 141 -6.97 -4.57 0.19
C LYS A 141 -8.22 -5.33 -0.25
N ALA A 142 -8.84 -4.95 -1.36
CA ALA A 142 -9.97 -5.68 -1.91
C ALA A 142 -9.54 -7.05 -2.48
N MET A 143 -8.39 -7.12 -3.16
CA MET A 143 -7.83 -8.38 -3.64
C MET A 143 -7.44 -9.32 -2.50
N GLU A 144 -6.85 -8.80 -1.43
CA GLU A 144 -6.51 -9.58 -0.23
C GLU A 144 -7.77 -10.21 0.39
N LYS A 145 -8.84 -9.42 0.55
CA LYS A 145 -10.15 -9.94 1.01
C LYS A 145 -10.73 -10.99 0.07
N GLN A 146 -10.60 -10.81 -1.25
CA GLN A 146 -11.05 -11.81 -2.22
C GLN A 146 -10.25 -13.10 -2.12
N ASN A 147 -8.93 -13.02 -1.91
CA ASN A 147 -8.09 -14.19 -1.69
C ASN A 147 -8.48 -14.93 -0.40
N ASP A 148 -8.73 -14.22 0.71
CA ASP A 148 -9.19 -14.86 1.95
C ASP A 148 -10.56 -15.54 1.77
N ILE A 149 -11.51 -14.91 1.06
CA ILE A 149 -12.80 -15.53 0.72
C ILE A 149 -12.61 -16.77 -0.16
N ALA A 150 -11.75 -16.69 -1.18
CA ALA A 150 -11.46 -17.80 -2.07
C ALA A 150 -10.78 -18.95 -1.31
N GLU A 151 -9.83 -18.65 -0.43
CA GLU A 151 -9.14 -19.63 0.40
C GLU A 151 -10.13 -20.35 1.33
N ARG A 152 -11.07 -19.62 1.95
CA ARG A 152 -12.12 -20.21 2.79
C ARG A 152 -13.13 -21.03 1.99
N ALA A 153 -13.48 -20.58 0.78
CA ALA A 153 -14.39 -21.29 -0.11
C ALA A 153 -13.78 -22.58 -0.67
N GLN A 154 -12.45 -22.64 -0.82
CA GLN A 154 -11.75 -23.79 -1.41
C GLN A 154 -11.32 -24.86 -0.39
N ARG A 155 -11.93 -24.90 0.80
CA ARG A 155 -11.63 -25.92 1.82
C ARG A 155 -12.55 -27.14 1.68
N PRO A 156 -12.09 -28.36 1.98
CA PRO A 156 -12.97 -29.50 2.20
C PRO A 156 -13.75 -29.27 3.50
N TRP A 157 -15.07 -29.43 3.44
CA TRP A 157 -16.00 -29.23 4.55
C TRP A 157 -16.53 -30.58 4.99
N LEU A 158 -16.17 -31.03 6.20
CA LEU A 158 -16.60 -32.32 6.73
C LEU A 158 -17.79 -32.16 7.66
N SER A 159 -18.89 -32.85 7.37
CA SER A 159 -20.03 -33.02 8.27
C SER A 159 -19.83 -34.30 9.09
N VAL A 160 -19.77 -34.16 10.41
CA VAL A 160 -19.60 -35.29 11.33
C VAL A 160 -20.94 -35.56 12.03
N LYS A 161 -21.48 -36.77 11.85
CA LYS A 161 -22.74 -37.21 12.45
C LYS A 161 -22.49 -38.41 13.36
N LEU A 162 -22.96 -38.36 14.60
CA LEU A 162 -22.89 -39.49 15.53
C LEU A 162 -23.97 -40.53 15.14
N ILE A 163 -23.56 -41.69 14.65
CA ILE A 163 -24.48 -42.77 14.24
C ILE A 163 -24.94 -43.57 15.45
N LYS A 164 -23.97 -43.97 16.28
CA LYS A 164 -24.20 -44.88 17.41
C LYS A 164 -23.39 -44.43 18.60
N LEU A 165 -24.03 -44.41 19.76
CA LEU A 165 -23.40 -44.24 21.06
C LEU A 165 -23.81 -45.45 21.91
N GLY A 166 -22.84 -46.26 22.30
CA GLY A 166 -23.07 -47.40 23.16
C GLY A 166 -23.15 -47.01 24.63
N PRO A 167 -23.47 -47.97 25.51
CA PRO A 167 -23.46 -47.75 26.95
C PRO A 167 -22.05 -47.40 27.45
N ILE A 168 -22.01 -46.76 28.60
CA ILE A 168 -20.78 -46.60 29.38
C ILE A 168 -20.63 -47.87 30.22
N ASP A 169 -19.61 -48.66 29.90
CA ASP A 169 -19.31 -49.90 30.62
C ASP A 169 -18.10 -49.67 31.53
N ARG A 170 -18.21 -50.06 32.80
CA ARG A 170 -17.10 -50.04 33.75
C ARG A 170 -16.30 -51.32 33.60
N GLU A 171 -15.03 -51.19 33.26
CA GLU A 171 -14.12 -52.32 33.17
C GLU A 171 -13.62 -52.77 34.55
N PRO A 172 -13.24 -54.05 34.70
CA PRO A 172 -12.63 -54.55 35.95
C PRO A 172 -11.36 -53.79 36.36
N SER A 173 -10.68 -53.19 35.38
CA SER A 173 -9.51 -52.32 35.58
C SER A 173 -9.83 -51.01 36.31
N GLY A 174 -11.12 -50.73 36.57
CA GLY A 174 -11.60 -49.49 37.15
C GLY A 174 -11.83 -48.38 36.14
N LYS A 175 -11.46 -48.56 34.86
CA LYS A 175 -11.65 -47.60 33.76
C LYS A 175 -13.08 -47.63 33.22
N PHE A 176 -13.55 -46.53 32.64
CA PHE A 176 -14.79 -46.50 31.89
C PHE A 176 -14.51 -46.68 30.40
N SER A 177 -15.32 -47.48 29.73
CA SER A 177 -15.29 -47.61 28.28
C SER A 177 -16.59 -47.08 27.68
N LEU A 178 -16.48 -46.28 26.62
CA LEU A 178 -17.60 -45.76 25.86
C LEU A 178 -17.40 -46.14 24.39
N THR A 179 -18.40 -46.76 23.78
CA THR A 179 -18.33 -47.09 22.35
C THR A 179 -19.07 -46.06 21.53
N TYR A 180 -18.48 -45.61 20.41
CA TYR A 180 -19.13 -44.67 19.51
C TYR A 180 -18.85 -45.01 18.04
N GLN A 181 -19.70 -44.51 17.16
CA GLN A 181 -19.56 -44.65 15.72
C GLN A 181 -19.96 -43.33 15.04
N LEU A 182 -19.10 -42.83 14.14
CA LEU A 182 -19.30 -41.57 13.42
C LEU A 182 -19.54 -41.83 11.92
N SER A 183 -20.34 -40.97 11.29
CA SER A 183 -20.44 -40.81 9.84
C SER A 183 -19.80 -39.48 9.49
N ILE A 184 -18.70 -39.53 8.75
CA ILE A 184 -18.00 -38.34 8.25
C ILE A 184 -18.38 -38.21 6.78
N GLU A 185 -18.94 -37.08 6.39
CA GLU A 185 -19.38 -36.78 5.03
C GLU A 185 -18.65 -35.56 4.51
N ASN A 186 -17.99 -35.66 3.36
CA ASN A 186 -17.36 -34.50 2.76
C ASN A 186 -18.40 -33.72 1.94
N THR A 187 -18.89 -32.63 2.52
CA THR A 187 -19.83 -31.69 1.88
C THR A 187 -19.13 -30.61 1.06
N GLY A 188 -17.79 -30.56 1.09
CA GLY A 188 -17.00 -29.59 0.34
C GLY A 188 -16.77 -30.00 -1.13
N ILE A 189 -16.28 -29.05 -1.93
CA ILE A 189 -15.96 -29.25 -3.35
C ILE A 189 -14.60 -29.95 -3.54
N PHE A 190 -13.74 -29.92 -2.52
CA PHE A 190 -12.40 -30.49 -2.57
C PHE A 190 -12.33 -31.81 -1.79
N PRO A 191 -11.48 -32.76 -2.20
CA PRO A 191 -11.27 -33.98 -1.42
C PRO A 191 -10.56 -33.68 -0.09
N ALA A 192 -10.99 -34.35 0.97
CA ALA A 192 -10.26 -34.37 2.25
C ALA A 192 -9.27 -35.55 2.23
N ILE A 193 -8.04 -35.35 2.71
CA ILE A 193 -7.02 -36.41 2.74
C ILE A 193 -6.50 -36.59 4.17
N SER A 194 -6.07 -37.80 4.51
CA SER A 194 -5.51 -38.09 5.84
C SER A 194 -6.43 -37.66 6.98
N ILE A 195 -7.66 -38.16 6.98
CA ILE A 195 -8.64 -37.89 8.03
C ILE A 195 -8.31 -38.72 9.26
N ILE A 196 -8.16 -38.05 10.40
CA ILE A 196 -7.81 -38.67 11.68
C ILE A 196 -8.93 -38.39 12.68
N ASP A 197 -9.50 -39.44 13.26
CA ASP A 197 -10.52 -39.31 14.30
C ASP A 197 -9.84 -39.02 15.65
N HIS A 198 -10.26 -37.96 16.34
CA HIS A 198 -9.72 -37.54 17.62
C HIS A 198 -10.84 -37.34 18.64
N ALA A 199 -11.02 -38.31 19.52
CA ALA A 199 -11.91 -38.13 20.66
C ALA A 199 -11.20 -37.43 21.82
N ALA A 200 -11.83 -36.39 22.36
CA ALA A 200 -11.36 -35.64 23.51
C ALA A 200 -12.42 -35.57 24.62
N ILE A 201 -11.97 -35.46 25.86
CA ILE A 201 -12.87 -35.12 26.96
C ILE A 201 -12.58 -33.67 27.30
N VAL A 202 -13.62 -32.84 27.32
CA VAL A 202 -13.46 -31.41 27.57
C VAL A 202 -14.38 -31.04 28.73
N SER A 203 -13.76 -30.70 29.86
CA SER A 203 -14.50 -30.14 30.98
C SER A 203 -14.82 -28.68 30.69
N GLU A 204 -16.10 -28.31 30.72
CA GLU A 204 -16.53 -26.93 30.57
C GLU A 204 -16.43 -26.25 31.93
N HIS A 205 -15.49 -25.33 32.11
CA HIS A 205 -15.43 -24.50 33.31
C HIS A 205 -16.26 -23.24 33.04
N PHE A 206 -17.42 -23.08 33.69
CA PHE A 206 -18.26 -21.89 33.59
C PHE A 206 -17.66 -20.73 34.41
N GLY A 207 -16.48 -20.26 34.00
CA GLY A 207 -15.85 -19.03 34.48
C GLY A 207 -16.27 -17.84 33.62
N THR A 208 -16.55 -16.71 34.26
CA THR A 208 -17.15 -15.51 33.68
C THR A 208 -16.41 -14.92 32.47
N LYS A 209 -17.18 -14.60 31.42
CA LYS A 209 -16.93 -13.74 30.24
C LYS A 209 -16.01 -14.19 29.11
N ASP A 210 -15.01 -15.04 29.32
CA ASP A 210 -14.20 -15.58 28.22
C ASP A 210 -14.34 -17.11 28.17
N ARG A 211 -15.03 -17.64 27.15
CA ARG A 211 -15.22 -19.09 26.94
C ARG A 211 -13.92 -19.72 26.43
N GLU A 212 -12.91 -19.80 27.28
CA GLU A 212 -11.73 -20.62 27.01
C GLU A 212 -12.00 -22.07 27.41
N TYR A 213 -12.17 -22.93 26.40
CA TYR A 213 -12.24 -24.37 26.62
C TYR A 213 -10.84 -24.89 26.92
N PHE A 214 -10.57 -25.25 28.18
CA PHE A 214 -9.33 -25.93 28.54
C PHE A 214 -9.39 -27.40 28.13
N ILE A 215 -8.73 -27.77 27.03
CA ILE A 215 -8.49 -29.17 26.66
C ILE A 215 -7.40 -29.73 27.59
N LYS A 216 -7.79 -30.15 28.79
CA LYS A 216 -6.88 -30.75 29.78
C LYS A 216 -6.72 -32.26 29.55
N HIS A 217 -6.19 -32.68 28.41
CA HIS A 217 -5.82 -34.06 28.04
C HIS A 217 -6.89 -34.85 27.28
N ALA A 218 -6.54 -35.20 26.04
CA ALA A 218 -7.30 -36.06 25.16
C ALA A 218 -6.32 -37.01 24.46
N MET A 219 -6.42 -38.32 24.71
CA MET A 219 -5.76 -39.31 23.86
C MET A 219 -6.59 -40.58 23.79
N ALA A 220 -7.48 -40.62 22.81
CA ALA A 220 -7.67 -41.83 22.02
C ALA A 220 -7.45 -41.46 20.56
N ILE A 221 -6.26 -41.77 20.06
CA ILE A 221 -5.93 -41.67 18.64
C ILE A 221 -6.39 -42.99 18.01
N HIS A 222 -7.53 -42.97 17.33
CA HIS A 222 -7.82 -44.01 16.35
C HIS A 222 -7.55 -43.42 14.98
N ALA A 223 -6.34 -43.66 14.51
CA ALA A 223 -5.92 -43.19 13.23
C ALA A 223 -6.46 -44.14 12.15
N ALA A 224 -7.52 -43.72 11.48
CA ALA A 224 -7.80 -44.17 10.13
C ALA A 224 -6.75 -43.55 9.20
N TYR A 225 -5.50 -44.05 9.26
CA TYR A 225 -4.42 -43.51 8.45
C TYR A 225 -4.73 -43.65 6.95
N GLY A 226 -4.66 -42.55 6.22
CA GLY A 226 -4.63 -42.56 4.75
C GLY A 226 -5.97 -42.61 4.04
N LEU A 227 -7.10 -42.40 4.73
CA LEU A 227 -8.38 -42.29 4.04
C LEU A 227 -8.51 -40.93 3.35
N ALA A 228 -8.86 -40.95 2.06
CA ALA A 228 -9.29 -39.77 1.32
C ALA A 228 -10.82 -39.85 1.13
N LEU A 229 -11.53 -38.72 1.32
CA LEU A 229 -12.94 -38.60 0.99
C LEU A 229 -13.12 -37.61 -0.15
N ALA A 230 -13.63 -38.09 -1.28
CA ALA A 230 -14.04 -37.23 -2.38
C ALA A 230 -15.30 -36.41 -2.00
N PRO A 231 -15.58 -35.31 -2.71
CA PRO A 231 -16.81 -34.53 -2.56
C PRO A 231 -18.08 -35.41 -2.63
N GLY A 232 -18.95 -35.30 -1.63
CA GLY A 232 -20.19 -36.05 -1.51
C GLY A 232 -20.03 -37.47 -0.95
N GLU A 233 -18.81 -37.96 -0.74
CA GLU A 233 -18.59 -39.27 -0.15
C GLU A 233 -18.88 -39.25 1.35
N THR A 234 -19.31 -40.41 1.85
CA THR A 234 -19.53 -40.65 3.28
C THR A 234 -18.68 -41.82 3.73
N PHE A 235 -17.96 -41.64 4.82
CA PHE A 235 -17.20 -42.68 5.49
C PHE A 235 -17.80 -42.93 6.88
N LYS A 236 -18.10 -44.18 7.16
CA LYS A 236 -18.55 -44.60 8.49
C LYS A 236 -17.36 -45.18 9.23
N THR A 237 -17.03 -44.61 10.38
CA THR A 237 -15.99 -45.17 11.23
C THR A 237 -16.45 -46.53 11.75
N GLY A 238 -15.49 -47.39 12.10
CA GLY A 238 -15.77 -48.59 12.90
C GLY A 238 -16.34 -48.21 14.27
N ILE A 239 -16.84 -49.20 15.00
CA ILE A 239 -17.21 -48.97 16.40
C ILE A 239 -15.91 -48.79 17.20
N THR A 240 -15.63 -47.56 17.61
CA THR A 240 -14.45 -47.22 18.39
C THR A 240 -14.78 -47.28 19.87
N LYS A 241 -13.91 -47.92 20.66
CA LYS A 241 -14.00 -47.91 22.13
C LYS A 241 -13.07 -46.83 22.67
N LEU A 242 -13.64 -45.82 23.33
CA LEU A 242 -12.93 -44.82 24.09
C LEU A 242 -12.75 -45.31 25.52
N TYR A 243 -11.51 -45.32 26.00
CA TYR A 243 -11.18 -45.65 27.39
C TYR A 243 -10.95 -44.36 28.16
N ILE A 244 -11.70 -44.17 29.24
CA ILE A 244 -11.64 -43.02 30.11
C ILE A 244 -11.08 -43.49 31.45
N ASP A 245 -9.92 -42.97 31.81
CA ASP A 245 -9.32 -43.23 33.11
C ASP A 245 -10.04 -42.43 34.20
N THR A 246 -10.46 -43.11 35.26
CA THR A 246 -11.16 -42.53 36.41
C THR A 246 -10.31 -41.50 37.13
N GLY A 247 -8.98 -41.67 37.10
CA GLY A 247 -8.04 -40.67 37.57
C GLY A 247 -8.11 -39.37 36.78
N MET A 248 -8.40 -39.41 35.47
CA MET A 248 -8.60 -38.22 34.64
C MET A 248 -9.91 -37.51 34.96
N ILE A 249 -10.99 -38.26 35.22
CA ILE A 249 -12.28 -37.68 35.61
C ILE A 249 -12.13 -36.94 36.95
N LEU A 250 -11.48 -37.57 37.94
CA LEU A 250 -11.27 -36.97 39.26
C LEU A 250 -10.30 -35.77 39.21
N ALA A 251 -9.22 -35.87 38.43
CA ALA A 251 -8.24 -34.80 38.25
C ALA A 251 -8.78 -33.60 37.44
N SER A 252 -9.79 -33.81 36.59
CA SER A 252 -10.47 -32.72 35.88
C SER A 252 -11.28 -31.81 36.81
N GLY A 253 -11.39 -32.18 38.09
CA GLY A 253 -12.19 -31.50 39.09
C GLY A 253 -13.65 -31.72 38.75
N LEU A 254 -14.35 -32.50 39.59
CA LEU A 254 -15.75 -32.16 39.86
C LEU A 254 -15.70 -30.70 40.27
N CYS A 255 -16.10 -29.83 39.35
CA CYS A 255 -16.08 -28.40 39.57
C CYS A 255 -16.86 -28.18 40.86
N ALA A 256 -16.33 -27.35 41.77
CA ALA A 256 -16.94 -27.14 43.09
C ALA A 256 -18.40 -26.63 43.01
N ASP A 257 -18.84 -26.26 41.81
CA ASP A 257 -20.18 -25.84 41.41
C ASP A 257 -21.15 -26.99 41.03
N GLY A 258 -20.69 -28.25 40.99
CA GLY A 258 -21.53 -29.41 40.64
C GLY A 258 -21.83 -29.56 39.14
N SER A 259 -21.13 -28.83 38.27
CA SER A 259 -21.26 -28.99 36.81
C SER A 259 -20.64 -30.33 36.33
N MET A 260 -21.29 -30.97 35.36
CA MET A 260 -20.86 -32.27 34.84
C MET A 260 -19.84 -32.09 33.71
N PRO A 261 -18.77 -32.91 33.65
CA PRO A 261 -17.83 -32.88 32.54
C PRO A 261 -18.53 -33.23 31.22
N MET A 262 -18.13 -32.57 30.13
CA MET A 262 -18.64 -32.83 28.79
C MET A 262 -17.67 -33.72 28.00
N LEU A 263 -18.21 -34.58 27.14
CA LEU A 263 -17.40 -35.33 26.19
C LEU A 263 -17.49 -34.64 24.83
N MET A 264 -16.34 -34.25 24.26
CA MET A 264 -16.27 -33.67 22.91
C MET A 264 -15.59 -34.64 21.95
N ILE A 265 -16.35 -35.18 21.01
CA ILE A 265 -15.76 -36.01 19.97
C ILE A 265 -15.47 -35.10 18.77
N GLY A 266 -14.21 -35.01 18.35
CA GLY A 266 -13.77 -34.17 17.24
C GLY A 266 -13.15 -34.99 16.11
N VAL A 267 -13.10 -34.41 14.92
CA VAL A 267 -12.36 -35.00 13.79
C VAL A 267 -11.32 -33.97 13.35
N VAL A 268 -10.08 -34.43 13.17
CA VAL A 268 -8.97 -33.62 12.64
C VAL A 268 -8.63 -34.14 11.26
N TYR A 269 -8.45 -33.26 10.30
CA TYR A 269 -8.09 -33.66 8.95
C TYR A 269 -7.05 -32.72 8.35
N GLN A 270 -6.33 -33.25 7.37
CA GLN A 270 -5.41 -32.45 6.56
C GLN A 270 -6.03 -32.22 5.18
N THR A 271 -5.58 -31.15 4.53
CA THR A 271 -5.97 -30.84 3.15
C THR A 271 -4.74 -30.91 2.27
N GLN A 272 -4.89 -31.25 1.00
CA GLN A 272 -3.74 -31.35 0.09
C GLN A 272 -3.03 -30.00 -0.11
N THR A 273 -3.70 -28.89 0.20
CA THR A 273 -3.25 -27.52 -0.01
C THR A 273 -2.73 -26.84 1.26
N SER A 274 -2.90 -27.43 2.45
CA SER A 274 -2.44 -26.84 3.73
C SER A 274 -1.83 -27.89 4.65
N THR A 275 -0.64 -27.57 5.19
CA THR A 275 0.09 -28.38 6.17
C THR A 275 -0.39 -28.17 7.61
N ILE A 276 -1.32 -27.24 7.83
CA ILE A 276 -1.86 -26.94 9.17
C ILE A 276 -3.07 -27.85 9.42
N PRO A 277 -3.08 -28.66 10.50
CA PRO A 277 -4.22 -29.53 10.83
C PRO A 277 -5.45 -28.68 11.22
N LEU A 278 -6.61 -29.00 10.64
CA LEU A 278 -7.88 -28.35 10.95
C LEU A 278 -8.70 -29.23 11.89
N CYS A 279 -9.17 -28.65 13.00
CA CYS A 279 -10.00 -29.34 14.00
C CYS A 279 -11.47 -28.94 13.85
N THR A 280 -12.37 -29.91 13.67
CA THR A 280 -13.82 -29.71 13.80
C THR A 280 -14.32 -30.47 15.02
N ALA A 281 -14.91 -29.77 15.99
CA ALA A 281 -15.42 -30.36 17.22
C ALA A 281 -16.95 -30.54 17.16
N LEU A 282 -17.43 -31.73 17.55
CA LEU A 282 -18.85 -31.98 17.80
C LEU A 282 -19.09 -31.92 19.32
N ASN A 283 -19.84 -30.90 19.76
CA ASN A 283 -20.24 -30.77 21.15
C ASN A 283 -21.46 -31.66 21.45
N ILE A 284 -21.32 -32.60 22.37
CA ILE A 284 -22.41 -33.46 22.84
C ILE A 284 -22.79 -33.02 24.25
N HIS A 285 -23.79 -32.15 24.38
CA HIS A 285 -24.33 -31.82 25.70
C HIS A 285 -25.31 -32.90 26.19
N PRO A 286 -25.26 -33.29 27.47
CA PRO A 286 -26.35 -34.03 28.09
C PRO A 286 -27.56 -33.10 28.26
N GLY A 287 -28.44 -33.06 27.26
CA GLY A 287 -29.75 -32.39 27.33
C GLY A 287 -29.99 -31.19 26.40
N SER A 288 -29.06 -30.83 25.51
CA SER A 288 -29.36 -29.79 24.50
C SER A 288 -30.15 -30.37 23.33
N VAL A 289 -31.12 -29.58 22.87
CA VAL A 289 -31.90 -29.83 21.67
C VAL A 289 -31.00 -29.51 20.47
N PHE A 290 -30.74 -30.52 19.63
CA PHE A 290 -30.19 -30.31 18.29
C PHE A 290 -31.14 -29.41 17.51
N SER A 291 -30.68 -28.22 17.09
CA SER A 291 -31.37 -27.50 16.03
C SER A 291 -31.24 -28.33 14.76
N ALA A 292 -32.36 -28.93 14.36
CA ALA A 292 -32.56 -29.91 13.29
C ALA A 292 -32.14 -31.35 13.64
N VAL A 293 -32.99 -32.07 14.39
CA VAL A 293 -33.55 -33.41 14.06
C VAL A 293 -34.41 -33.91 15.24
N GLY A 294 -35.69 -34.17 14.95
CA GLY A 294 -36.58 -35.22 15.52
C GLY A 294 -36.70 -35.47 17.06
N PRO A 295 -37.91 -35.42 17.65
CA PRO A 295 -38.11 -35.59 19.09
C PRO A 295 -38.20 -37.07 19.48
N ARG A 296 -37.08 -37.80 19.55
CA ARG A 296 -37.01 -39.11 20.22
C ARG A 296 -35.61 -39.36 20.76
N LEU A 297 -35.29 -38.92 21.98
CA LEU A 297 -34.15 -39.43 22.78
C LEU A 297 -34.09 -38.87 24.23
N ARG A 298 -35.23 -38.58 24.87
CA ARG A 298 -35.29 -38.15 26.29
C ARG A 298 -34.94 -39.22 27.36
N PRO A 299 -35.13 -40.55 27.18
CA PRO A 299 -34.97 -41.49 28.29
C PRO A 299 -33.53 -41.96 28.56
N VAL A 300 -32.55 -41.68 27.69
CA VAL A 300 -31.18 -42.22 27.82
C VAL A 300 -30.32 -41.40 28.79
N ALA A 301 -30.46 -40.07 28.80
CA ALA A 301 -29.67 -39.19 29.68
C ALA A 301 -29.97 -39.39 31.18
N LYS A 302 -31.23 -39.72 31.53
CA LYS A 302 -31.63 -39.98 32.93
C LYS A 302 -31.10 -41.30 33.48
N MET A 303 -30.74 -42.24 32.61
CA MET A 303 -30.28 -43.58 32.98
C MET A 303 -28.78 -43.59 33.31
N ILE A 304 -27.99 -42.76 32.64
CA ILE A 304 -26.54 -42.64 32.84
C ILE A 304 -26.22 -42.10 34.24
N LEU A 305 -27.01 -41.14 34.73
CA LEU A 305 -26.84 -40.52 36.05
C LEU A 305 -27.11 -41.46 37.24
N ARG A 306 -27.98 -42.46 37.07
CA ARG A 306 -28.34 -43.37 38.16
C ARG A 306 -27.34 -44.51 38.35
N LYS A 307 -26.54 -44.82 37.32
CA LYS A 307 -25.53 -45.90 37.33
C LYS A 307 -24.12 -45.42 37.68
N ILE A 308 -23.85 -44.12 37.58
CA ILE A 308 -22.54 -43.54 37.94
C ILE A 308 -22.51 -43.12 39.42
N MET A 309 -23.67 -42.81 40.01
CA MET A 309 -23.78 -42.43 41.43
C MET A 309 -24.10 -43.60 42.39
N THR A 310 -24.20 -44.83 41.89
CA THR A 310 -24.34 -46.07 42.68
C THR A 310 -23.23 -47.04 42.32
#